data_AF-A0AAU7UFE6-F1
#
_entry.id   AF-A0AAU7UFE6-F1
#
_cell.length_a   1.000
_cell.length_b   1.000
_cell.length_c   1.000
_cell.angle_alpha   90.00
_cell.angle_beta   90.00
_cell.angle_gamma   90.00
#
_symmetry.space_group_name_H-M   'P 1'
#
loop_
_entity.id
_entity.type
_entity.pdbx_description
1 polymer ?
#
loop_
_entity_poly.entity_id
_entity_poly.type
_entity_poly.pdbx_seq_one_letter_code
_entity_poly.pdbx_strand_id
1 'polypeptide(L)'
;MSSDSSAPPAQDAERQRDAQLREGLYARKLALAILSTLQHKGVLSAKEVDSILLASKRAADTEFVPTQAVRSSFSPLPEDRDPARVRHQPKAPPIFDIQIDED
;
A
#
# COMPACT_ATOMS: atom_id res chain seq x y z
N MET A 1 9.53 28.47 45.87
CA MET A 1 10.72 28.17 45.05
C MET A 1 10.21 27.63 43.73
N SER A 2 9.90 28.52 42.79
CA SER A 2 9.39 28.15 41.47
C SER A 2 10.56 28.12 40.51
N SER A 3 11.08 26.92 40.24
CA SER A 3 12.02 26.73 39.13
C SER A 3 11.20 26.79 37.85
N ASP A 4 11.11 27.98 37.28
CA ASP A 4 10.65 28.21 35.91
C ASP A 4 11.71 27.60 34.97
N SER A 5 11.59 26.29 34.75
CA SER A 5 12.46 25.53 33.86
C SER A 5 12.01 25.75 32.42
N SER A 6 12.11 26.98 31.95
CA SER A 6 11.97 27.33 30.53
C SER A 6 13.24 26.87 29.81
N ALA A 7 13.25 25.61 29.34
CA ALA A 7 14.29 25.13 28.45
C ALA A 7 14.26 25.95 27.15
N PRO A 8 15.42 26.31 26.57
CA PRO A 8 15.46 27.14 25.37
C PRO A 8 14.87 26.37 24.19
N PRO A 9 14.03 27.01 23.34
CA PRO A 9 13.25 26.37 22.28
C PRO A 9 14.11 25.62 21.23
N ALA A 10 15.41 25.93 21.14
CA ALA A 10 16.34 25.26 20.25
C ALA A 10 16.60 23.79 20.62
N GLN A 11 16.69 23.46 21.92
CA GLN A 11 17.00 22.10 22.37
C GLN A 11 15.85 21.13 22.14
N ASP A 12 14.61 21.62 22.18
CA ASP A 12 13.43 20.78 21.95
C ASP A 12 13.23 20.51 20.46
N ALA A 13 13.57 21.46 19.59
CA ALA A 13 13.57 21.24 18.14
C ALA A 13 14.61 20.18 17.72
N GLU A 14 15.80 20.18 18.31
CA GLU A 14 16.83 19.16 18.06
C GLU A 14 16.38 17.78 18.55
N ARG A 15 15.84 17.69 19.77
CA ARG A 15 15.27 16.44 20.28
C ARG A 15 14.15 15.89 19.40
N GLN A 16 13.28 16.77 18.88
CA GLN A 16 12.22 16.39 17.95
C GLN A 16 12.78 15.89 16.62
N ARG A 17 13.80 16.55 16.05
CA ARG A 17 14.48 16.06 14.84
C ARG A 17 15.11 14.70 15.06
N ASP A 18 15.82 14.51 16.16
CA ASP A 18 16.44 13.22 16.49
C ASP A 18 15.41 12.11 16.70
N ALA A 19 14.25 12.44 17.29
CA ALA A 19 13.14 11.52 17.43
C ALA A 19 12.53 11.15 16.05
N GLN A 20 12.32 12.15 15.18
CA GLN A 20 11.83 11.93 13.81
C GLN A 20 12.80 11.07 12.98
N LEU A 21 14.10 11.32 13.09
CA LEU A 21 15.12 10.51 12.42
C LEU A 21 15.12 9.06 12.93
N ARG A 22 15.02 8.86 14.24
CA ARG A 22 14.93 7.53 14.84
C ARG A 22 13.68 6.78 14.39
N GLU A 23 12.53 7.45 14.39
CA GLU A 23 11.27 6.88 13.93
C GLU A 23 11.33 6.51 12.44
N GLY A 24 11.90 7.38 11.60
CA GLY A 24 12.09 7.10 10.18
C GLY A 24 12.98 5.87 9.92
N LEU A 25 14.05 5.71 10.69
CA LEU A 25 14.92 4.53 10.62
C LEU A 25 14.21 3.27 11.08
N TYR A 26 13.41 3.36 12.15
CA TYR A 26 12.62 2.25 12.66
C TYR A 26 11.58 1.80 11.64
N ALA A 27 10.78 2.73 11.11
CA ALA A 27 9.78 2.47 10.08
C ALA A 27 10.40 1.82 8.83
N ARG A 28 11.56 2.31 8.39
CA ARG A 28 12.31 1.71 7.26
C ARG A 28 12.70 0.25 7.55
N LYS A 29 13.26 -0.03 8.72
CA LYS A 29 13.63 -1.41 9.11
C LYS A 29 12.41 -2.32 9.19
N LEU A 30 11.33 -1.84 9.79
CA LEU A 30 10.08 -2.59 9.91
C LEU A 30 9.49 -2.91 8.53
N ALA A 31 9.41 -1.94 7.64
CA ALA A 31 8.91 -2.13 6.28
C ALA A 31 9.72 -3.19 5.51
N LEU A 32 11.06 -3.12 5.58
CA LEU A 32 11.93 -4.11 4.94
C LEU A 32 11.76 -5.52 5.54
N ALA A 33 11.60 -5.63 6.86
CA ALA A 33 11.35 -6.92 7.51
C ALA A 33 10.00 -7.54 7.08
N ILE A 34 8.95 -6.71 6.95
CA ILE A 34 7.64 -7.13 6.45
C ILE A 34 7.77 -7.62 5.00
N LEU A 35 8.37 -6.83 4.10
CA LEU A 35 8.56 -7.21 2.70
C LEU A 35 9.38 -8.49 2.57
N SER A 36 10.47 -8.63 3.33
CA SER A 36 11.27 -9.85 3.38
C SER A 36 10.46 -11.06 3.83
N THR A 37 9.57 -10.90 4.82
CA THR A 37 8.72 -11.98 5.31
C THR A 37 7.68 -12.39 4.27
N LEU A 38 7.06 -11.41 3.59
CA LEU A 38 6.07 -11.67 2.54
C LEU A 38 6.71 -12.37 1.33
N GLN A 39 7.94 -11.99 0.98
CA GLN A 39 8.71 -12.67 -0.06
C GLN A 39 9.07 -14.10 0.35
N HIS A 40 9.57 -14.28 1.57
CA HIS A 40 9.95 -15.61 2.08
C HIS A 40 8.76 -16.57 2.14
N LYS A 41 7.57 -16.05 2.47
CA LYS A 41 6.31 -16.82 2.48
C LYS A 41 5.71 -17.02 1.08
N GLY A 42 6.32 -16.47 0.03
CA GLY A 42 5.82 -16.56 -1.34
C GLY A 42 4.55 -15.75 -1.61
N VAL A 43 4.15 -14.85 -0.71
CA VAL A 43 3.01 -13.94 -0.91
C VAL A 43 3.37 -12.88 -1.94
N LEU A 44 4.63 -12.46 -1.98
CA LEU A 44 5.19 -11.59 -3.01
C LEU A 44 6.37 -12.28 -3.69
N SER A 45 6.48 -12.11 -5.00
CA SER A 45 7.68 -12.45 -5.75
C SER A 45 8.77 -11.38 -5.55
N ALA A 46 10.02 -11.74 -5.84
CA ALA A 46 11.14 -10.79 -5.79
C ALA A 46 10.91 -9.56 -6.68
N LYS A 47 10.33 -9.76 -7.88
CA LYS A 47 10.02 -8.68 -8.83
C LYS A 47 8.96 -7.71 -8.29
N GLU A 48 7.99 -8.21 -7.53
CA GLU A 48 6.96 -7.36 -6.91
C GLU A 48 7.54 -6.52 -5.77
N VAL A 49 8.43 -7.11 -4.95
CA VAL A 49 9.16 -6.37 -3.91
C VAL A 49 10.00 -5.25 -4.54
N ASP A 50 10.75 -5.53 -5.60
CA ASP A 50 11.54 -4.52 -6.31
C ASP A 50 10.68 -3.38 -6.87
N SER A 51 9.51 -3.73 -7.42
CA SER A 51 8.56 -2.76 -7.96
C SER A 51 7.98 -1.84 -6.87
N ILE A 52 7.67 -2.41 -5.69
CA ILE A 52 7.20 -1.64 -4.53
C ILE A 52 8.29 -0.67 -4.06
N LEU A 53 9.53 -1.13 -3.90
CA LEU A 53 10.65 -0.28 -3.48
C LEU A 53 10.89 0.87 -4.47
N LEU A 54 10.82 0.59 -5.76
CA LEU A 54 10.95 1.61 -6.81
C LEU A 54 9.79 2.63 -6.76
N ALA A 55 8.56 2.16 -6.58
CA ALA A 55 7.39 3.02 -6.43
C ALA A 55 7.48 3.90 -5.18
N SER A 56 7.90 3.33 -4.04
CA SER A 56 8.10 4.08 -2.80
C SER A 56 9.19 5.15 -2.93
N LYS A 57 10.29 4.86 -3.63
CA LYS A 57 11.32 5.86 -3.91
C LYS A 57 10.75 7.03 -4.73
N ARG A 58 10.06 6.73 -5.83
CA ARG A 58 9.42 7.76 -6.67
C ARG A 58 8.41 8.58 -5.87
N ALA A 59 7.62 7.93 -5.02
CA ALA A 59 6.65 8.59 -4.14
C ALA A 59 7.30 9.43 -3.03
N ALA A 60 8.56 9.21 -2.68
CA ALA A 60 9.30 10.11 -1.77
C ALA A 60 9.87 11.32 -2.51
N ASP A 61 10.22 11.15 -3.79
CA ASP A 61 10.79 12.22 -4.63
C ASP A 61 9.71 13.21 -5.11
N THR A 62 8.48 12.74 -5.33
CA THR A 62 7.28 13.61 -5.48
C THR A 62 6.66 13.84 -4.10
N GLU A 63 6.27 15.06 -3.72
CA GLU A 63 5.47 15.35 -2.51
C GLU A 63 4.19 14.50 -2.50
N PHE A 64 4.27 13.27 -1.97
CA PHE A 64 3.17 12.34 -1.90
C PHE A 64 2.41 12.60 -0.60
N VAL A 65 1.27 13.27 -0.71
CA VAL A 65 0.22 13.22 0.31
C VAL A 65 -0.43 11.84 0.20
N PRO A 66 -0.46 11.01 1.25
CA PRO A 66 -1.08 9.70 1.20
C PRO A 66 -2.60 9.85 1.19
N THR A 67 -3.15 10.18 0.03
CA THR A 67 -4.58 10.11 -0.21
C THR A 67 -4.93 8.65 -0.39
N GLN A 68 -5.35 8.02 0.71
CA GLN A 68 -6.15 6.80 0.80
C GLN A 68 -5.74 5.65 -0.15
N ALA A 69 -5.24 4.55 0.43
CA ALA A 69 -4.92 3.32 -0.30
C ALA A 69 -6.06 2.91 -1.26
N VAL A 70 -5.90 3.22 -2.55
CA VAL A 70 -6.78 2.73 -3.60
C VAL A 70 -6.54 1.23 -3.63
N ARG A 71 -7.53 0.45 -3.17
CA ARG A 71 -7.53 -0.99 -3.36
C ARG A 71 -7.30 -1.24 -4.85
N SER A 72 -6.12 -1.75 -5.19
CA SER A 72 -5.84 -2.22 -6.55
C SER A 72 -6.79 -3.39 -6.79
N SER A 73 -7.89 -3.12 -7.49
CA SER A 73 -8.67 -4.17 -8.13
C SER A 73 -7.78 -4.73 -9.22
N PHE A 74 -7.27 -5.94 -9.01
CA PHE A 74 -6.54 -6.69 -10.01
C PHE A 74 -7.47 -6.91 -11.21
N SER A 75 -7.34 -6.05 -12.21
CA SER A 75 -8.02 -6.20 -13.50
C SER A 75 -7.05 -6.96 -14.41
N PRO A 76 -7.36 -8.22 -14.80
CA PRO A 76 -6.52 -8.91 -15.76
C PRO A 76 -6.59 -8.17 -17.09
N LEU A 77 -5.42 -7.69 -17.50
CA LEU A 77 -5.12 -7.07 -18.78
C LEU A 77 -5.72 -7.87 -19.95
N PRO A 78 -6.46 -7.26 -20.89
CA PRO A 78 -6.59 -7.81 -22.22
C PRO A 78 -5.57 -7.13 -23.13
N GLU A 79 -4.64 -7.95 -23.61
CA GLU A 79 -3.77 -7.67 -24.75
C GLU A 79 -4.56 -7.16 -25.97
N ASP A 80 -3.89 -6.28 -26.70
CA ASP A 80 -4.07 -5.89 -28.10
C ASP A 80 -5.50 -5.89 -28.69
N ARG A 81 -6.01 -4.68 -28.93
CA ARG A 81 -7.21 -4.47 -29.74
C ARG A 81 -6.91 -4.78 -31.21
N ASP A 82 -7.10 -6.03 -31.59
CA ASP A 82 -7.44 -6.39 -32.97
C ASP A 82 -8.85 -5.82 -33.30
N PRO A 83 -9.03 -4.99 -34.36
CA PRO A 83 -10.31 -4.33 -34.65
C PRO A 83 -11.45 -5.27 -35.08
N ALA A 84 -11.27 -6.59 -35.09
CA ALA A 84 -12.27 -7.54 -35.61
C ALA A 84 -13.17 -8.24 -34.57
N ARG A 85 -13.06 -7.95 -33.26
CA ARG A 85 -13.73 -8.78 -32.24
C ARG A 85 -15.21 -8.39 -32.01
N VAL A 86 -16.10 -9.21 -32.57
CA VAL A 86 -17.55 -9.28 -32.29
C VAL A 86 -17.79 -9.28 -30.78
N ARG A 87 -18.59 -8.31 -30.30
CA ARG A 87 -19.05 -8.19 -28.92
C ARG A 87 -19.88 -9.43 -28.53
N HIS A 88 -19.27 -10.42 -27.90
CA HIS A 88 -20.01 -11.40 -27.11
C HIS A 88 -20.34 -10.76 -25.77
N GLN A 89 -21.56 -10.24 -25.66
CA GLN A 89 -22.14 -9.82 -24.38
C GLN A 89 -22.32 -11.10 -23.54
N PRO A 90 -21.69 -11.23 -22.35
CA PRO A 90 -21.94 -12.40 -21.51
C PRO A 90 -23.39 -12.31 -21.01
N LYS A 91 -24.20 -13.29 -21.42
CA LYS A 91 -25.58 -13.48 -20.95
C LYS A 91 -25.52 -13.64 -19.42
N ALA A 92 -26.34 -12.86 -18.71
CA ALA A 92 -26.42 -12.96 -17.25
C ALA A 92 -26.67 -14.43 -16.84
N PRO A 93 -26.02 -14.91 -15.76
CA PRO A 93 -26.23 -16.28 -15.29
C PRO A 93 -27.72 -16.46 -14.94
N PRO A 94 -28.31 -17.63 -15.26
CA PRO A 94 -29.71 -17.89 -14.91
C PRO A 94 -29.86 -17.87 -13.39
N ILE A 95 -30.76 -17.04 -12.90
CA ILE A 95 -31.24 -17.09 -11.52
C ILE A 95 -32.17 -18.31 -11.45
N PHE A 96 -31.83 -19.28 -10.63
CA PHE A 96 -32.72 -20.40 -10.33
C PHE A 96 -33.60 -20.01 -9.14
N ASP A 97 -34.91 -20.00 -9.33
CA ASP A 97 -35.87 -19.88 -8.24
C ASP A 97 -35.87 -21.19 -7.45
N ILE A 98 -35.30 -21.17 -6.24
CA ILE A 98 -35.34 -22.31 -5.32
C ILE A 98 -36.72 -22.29 -4.66
N GLN A 99 -37.61 -23.19 -5.07
CA GLN A 99 -38.82 -23.49 -4.30
C GLN A 99 -38.42 -24.35 -3.10
N ILE A 100 -38.57 -23.79 -1.90
CA ILE A 100 -38.43 -24.53 -0.64
C ILE A 100 -39.82 -25.07 -0.34
N ASP A 101 -40.03 -26.36 -0.62
CA ASP A 101 -41.18 -27.08 -0.09
C ASP A 101 -40.92 -27.33 1.41
N GLU A 102 -41.75 -26.75 2.28
CA GLU A 102 -41.79 -27.06 3.72
C GLU A 102 -42.67 -28.32 3.92
N ASP A 103 -42.07 -29.39 4.47
CA ASP A 103 -42.76 -30.55 5.06
C ASP A 103 -42.77 -30.45 6.59
#